data_AF-A0A2K2FWB0-F1
#
_entry.id   AF-A0A2K2FWB0-F1
#
_cell.length_a   1.000
_cell.length_b   1.000
_cell.length_c   1.000
_cell.angle_alpha   90.00
_cell.angle_beta   90.00
_cell.angle_gamma   90.00
#
_symmetry.space_group_name_H-M   'P 1'
#
loop_
_entity.id
_entity.type
_entity.pdbx_description
1 polymer ?
#
loop_
_entity_poly.entity_id
_entity_poly.type
_entity_poly.pdbx_seq_one_letter_code
_entity_poly.pdbx_strand_id
1 'polypeptide(L)'
;MMAALPQEAACYEMRAYGGPLDARKTTLAEALEGMRGKTFHYLYDFGDGWEHSVKIQGIAPADPQGTYPRLLEATGMRPPEDSGGPWGYAEKLEALTDPAHEYHEEALEALGDDHDSHAQPNIAVIHARFAALAKKWAPRPRKAK
;
A
#
# COMPACT_ATOMS: atom_id res chain seq x y z
N MET A 1 -15.52 -13.28 45.17
CA MET A 1 -15.16 -12.18 44.25
C MET A 1 -13.88 -12.59 43.55
N MET A 2 -13.72 -12.20 42.28
CA MET A 2 -12.71 -12.65 41.29
C MET A 2 -13.14 -13.86 40.45
N ALA A 3 -13.89 -13.56 39.38
CA ALA A 3 -13.87 -14.36 38.17
C ALA A 3 -12.81 -13.76 37.24
N ALA A 4 -11.80 -14.55 36.88
CA ALA A 4 -10.88 -14.21 35.81
C ALA A 4 -11.53 -14.62 34.48
N LEU A 5 -11.74 -13.66 33.60
CA LEU A 5 -12.14 -13.90 32.21
C LEU A 5 -10.86 -14.03 31.36
N PRO A 6 -10.70 -15.10 30.55
CA PRO A 6 -9.56 -15.21 29.63
C PRO A 6 -9.69 -14.21 28.47
N GLN A 7 -8.57 -13.55 28.18
CA GLN A 7 -8.43 -12.36 27.36
C GLN A 7 -8.03 -12.67 25.89
N GLU A 8 -8.49 -13.79 25.33
CA GLU A 8 -8.07 -14.24 23.98
C GLU A 8 -9.23 -14.48 23.00
N ALA A 9 -10.42 -13.94 23.28
CA ALA A 9 -11.63 -14.20 22.49
C ALA A 9 -12.00 -13.12 21.45
N ALA A 10 -11.06 -12.32 20.93
CA ALA A 10 -11.41 -11.15 20.10
C ALA A 10 -10.83 -11.08 18.68
N CYS A 11 -10.10 -12.10 18.18
CA CYS A 11 -9.50 -12.03 16.83
C CYS A 11 -10.12 -12.96 15.78
N TYR A 12 -11.22 -13.66 16.06
CA TYR A 12 -11.87 -14.46 15.02
C TYR A 12 -13.38 -14.52 15.21
N GLU A 13 -14.04 -13.36 15.10
CA GLU A 13 -15.47 -13.37 14.75
C GLU A 13 -15.60 -13.90 13.32
N MET A 14 -15.82 -15.20 13.25
CA MET A 14 -16.25 -15.96 12.10
C MET A 14 -17.58 -15.40 11.59
N ARG A 15 -17.53 -14.37 10.74
CA ARG A 15 -18.68 -13.93 9.94
C ARG A 15 -18.55 -14.56 8.55
N ALA A 16 -19.43 -15.51 8.30
CA ALA A 16 -19.55 -16.29 7.07
C ALA A 16 -19.59 -15.43 5.81
N TYR A 17 -18.63 -15.58 4.88
CA TYR A 17 -18.78 -15.42 3.42
C TYR A 17 -17.62 -16.15 2.73
N GLY A 18 -17.89 -16.85 1.62
CA GLY A 18 -17.04 -17.92 1.08
C GLY A 18 -15.63 -17.51 0.62
N GLY A 19 -14.61 -17.92 1.37
CA GLY A 19 -13.21 -18.01 0.92
C GLY A 19 -12.56 -16.70 0.42
N PRO A 20 -11.27 -16.74 0.07
CA PRO A 20 -10.60 -15.62 -0.57
C PRO A 20 -11.20 -15.38 -1.96
N LEU A 21 -11.47 -14.12 -2.29
CA LEU A 21 -11.92 -13.69 -3.61
C LEU A 21 -10.73 -13.69 -4.60
N ASP A 22 -10.94 -14.15 -5.84
CA ASP A 22 -9.91 -14.11 -6.88
C ASP A 22 -9.77 -12.68 -7.42
N ALA A 23 -8.66 -12.02 -7.08
CA ALA A 23 -8.37 -10.63 -7.48
C ALA A 23 -8.38 -10.38 -9.00
N ARG A 24 -8.27 -11.43 -9.83
CA ARG A 24 -8.34 -11.30 -11.31
C ARG A 24 -9.78 -11.25 -11.83
N LYS A 25 -10.73 -11.71 -11.03
CA LYS A 25 -12.16 -11.84 -11.41
C LYS A 25 -13.03 -10.88 -10.63
N THR A 26 -12.67 -10.63 -9.37
CA THR A 26 -13.39 -9.73 -8.48
C THR A 26 -13.00 -8.29 -8.76
N THR A 27 -13.98 -7.47 -9.05
CA THR A 27 -13.81 -6.02 -9.20
C THR A 27 -13.65 -5.35 -7.84
N LEU A 28 -13.04 -4.16 -7.82
CA LEU A 28 -12.94 -3.37 -6.59
C LEU A 28 -14.34 -3.02 -6.02
N ALA A 29 -15.34 -2.82 -6.88
CA ALA A 29 -16.71 -2.53 -6.44
C ALA A 29 -17.33 -3.72 -5.68
N GLU A 30 -17.18 -4.93 -6.21
CA GLU A 30 -17.62 -6.17 -5.55
C GLU A 30 -16.85 -6.41 -4.24
N ALA A 31 -15.54 -6.18 -4.22
CA ALA A 31 -14.74 -6.35 -3.01
C ALA A 31 -15.12 -5.37 -1.88
N LEU A 32 -15.65 -4.19 -2.23
CA LEU A 32 -16.12 -3.20 -1.29
C LEU A 32 -17.58 -3.44 -0.85
N GLU A 33 -18.32 -4.29 -1.56
CA GLU A 33 -19.71 -4.59 -1.24
C GLU A 33 -19.80 -5.33 0.10
N GLY A 34 -20.57 -4.77 1.04
CA GLY A 34 -20.72 -5.35 2.39
C GLY A 34 -19.55 -5.07 3.36
N MET A 35 -18.50 -4.35 2.93
CA MET A 35 -17.42 -3.95 3.83
C MET A 35 -17.95 -2.97 4.90
N ARG A 36 -17.83 -3.35 6.18
CA ARG A 36 -18.17 -2.48 7.32
C ARG A 36 -17.04 -1.47 7.54
N GLY A 37 -16.90 -0.53 6.62
CA GLY A 37 -15.81 0.44 6.61
C GLY A 37 -15.40 0.77 5.19
N LYS A 38 -14.73 1.91 5.01
CA LYS A 38 -14.17 2.33 3.72
C LYS A 38 -12.66 2.11 3.67
N THR A 39 -12.11 1.22 4.48
CA THR A 39 -10.67 0.99 4.58
C THR A 39 -10.40 -0.51 4.48
N PHE A 40 -9.41 -0.89 3.68
CA PHE A 40 -8.88 -2.24 3.63
C PHE A 40 -7.35 -2.20 3.65
N HIS A 41 -6.75 -3.33 4.06
CA HIS A 41 -5.31 -3.49 4.15
C HIS A 41 -4.84 -4.32 2.96
N TYR A 42 -3.74 -3.89 2.33
CA TYR A 42 -3.09 -4.57 1.23
C TYR A 42 -1.70 -5.00 1.69
N LEU A 43 -1.54 -6.30 1.95
CA LEU A 43 -0.25 -6.90 2.25
C LEU A 43 0.51 -7.09 0.93
N TYR A 44 1.61 -6.38 0.80
CA TYR A 44 2.56 -6.46 -0.29
C TYR A 44 3.83 -7.13 0.20
N ASP A 45 4.41 -7.98 -0.65
CA ASP A 45 5.60 -8.78 -0.34
C ASP A 45 5.42 -9.68 0.90
N PHE A 46 5.19 -10.97 0.68
CA PHE A 46 5.03 -11.91 1.79
C PHE A 46 6.34 -12.24 2.53
N GLY A 47 7.50 -11.86 1.99
CA GLY A 47 8.76 -11.95 2.71
C GLY A 47 8.87 -10.83 3.74
N ASP A 48 8.79 -9.59 3.26
CA ASP A 48 8.99 -8.39 4.09
C ASP A 48 7.74 -7.97 4.89
N GLY A 49 6.54 -8.34 4.43
CA GLY A 49 5.28 -8.07 5.12
C GLY A 49 4.87 -6.60 5.10
N TRP A 50 5.05 -5.89 3.97
CA TRP A 50 4.64 -4.50 3.84
C TRP A 50 3.11 -4.36 3.83
N GLU A 51 2.54 -3.71 4.84
CA GLU A 51 1.10 -3.46 4.88
C GLU A 51 0.75 -2.04 4.42
N HIS A 52 -0.09 -1.94 3.39
CA HIS A 52 -0.67 -0.67 2.94
C HIS A 52 -2.11 -0.52 3.38
N SER A 53 -2.41 0.55 4.13
CA SER A 53 -3.79 0.93 4.43
C SER A 53 -4.40 1.74 3.27
N VAL A 54 -5.43 1.19 2.62
CA VAL A 54 -6.14 1.84 1.51
C VAL A 54 -7.51 2.30 1.97
N LYS A 55 -7.74 3.62 1.96
CA LYS A 55 -9.01 4.24 2.37
C LYS A 55 -9.75 4.84 1.19
N ILE A 56 -10.98 4.39 0.98
CA ILE A 56 -11.94 4.96 0.04
C ILE A 56 -12.55 6.23 0.63
N GLN A 57 -12.19 7.38 0.09
CA GLN A 57 -12.71 8.66 0.57
C GLN A 57 -14.12 8.95 0.04
N GLY A 58 -14.41 8.55 -1.20
CA GLY A 58 -15.71 8.78 -1.84
C GLY A 58 -15.87 7.94 -3.10
N ILE A 59 -17.12 7.79 -3.54
CA ILE A 59 -17.50 7.17 -4.80
C ILE A 59 -18.32 8.21 -5.54
N ALA A 60 -17.92 8.53 -6.77
CA ALA A 60 -18.57 9.53 -7.60
C ALA A 60 -18.63 9.03 -9.05
N PRO A 61 -19.56 9.57 -9.87
CA PRO A 61 -19.58 9.29 -11.30
C PRO A 61 -18.22 9.60 -11.94
N ALA A 62 -17.80 8.73 -12.86
CA ALA A 62 -16.59 8.97 -13.64
C ALA A 62 -16.77 10.20 -14.54
N ASP A 63 -15.71 10.99 -14.65
CA ASP A 63 -15.61 12.12 -15.57
C ASP A 63 -15.58 11.61 -17.02
N PRO A 64 -16.55 11.96 -17.89
CA PRO A 64 -16.59 11.50 -19.27
C PRO A 64 -15.37 11.92 -20.12
N GLN A 65 -14.68 13.00 -19.73
CA GLN A 65 -13.48 13.49 -20.41
C GLN A 65 -12.19 13.07 -19.68
N GLY A 66 -12.32 12.45 -18.50
CA GLY A 66 -11.20 12.07 -17.66
C GLY A 66 -10.55 10.77 -18.11
N THR A 67 -9.22 10.71 -18.02
CA THR A 67 -8.46 9.45 -18.14
C THR A 67 -8.02 8.98 -16.76
N TYR A 68 -8.16 7.69 -16.47
CA TYR A 68 -7.86 7.09 -15.17
C TYR A 68 -6.82 5.96 -15.30
N PRO A 69 -5.98 5.71 -14.28
CA PRO A 69 -5.93 6.36 -12.96
C PRO A 69 -5.34 7.78 -12.99
N ARG A 70 -5.62 8.57 -11.95
CA ARG A 70 -5.08 9.93 -11.76
C ARG A 70 -4.38 10.03 -10.40
N LEU A 71 -3.22 10.66 -10.39
CA LEU A 71 -2.57 11.08 -9.15
C LEU A 71 -3.11 12.45 -8.76
N LEU A 72 -3.61 12.58 -7.53
CA LEU A 72 -4.04 13.88 -6.97
C LEU A 72 -2.93 14.50 -6.13
N GLU A 73 -2.33 13.70 -5.27
CA GLU A 73 -1.27 14.09 -4.34
C GLU A 73 -0.41 12.87 -4.01
N ALA A 74 0.87 13.09 -3.72
CA ALA A 74 1.75 12.10 -3.11
C ALA A 74 2.72 12.82 -2.19
N THR A 75 3.00 12.21 -1.04
CA THR A 75 3.91 12.72 -0.02
C THR A 75 4.77 11.58 0.50
N GLY A 76 6.04 11.89 0.76
CA GLY A 76 7.03 10.90 1.20
C GLY A 76 7.47 9.93 0.13
N MET A 77 8.66 9.35 0.34
CA MET A 77 9.19 8.28 -0.49
C MET A 77 8.76 6.91 0.04
N ARG A 78 8.65 5.95 -0.86
CA ARG A 78 8.52 4.54 -0.49
C ARG A 78 9.84 4.05 0.13
N PRO A 79 9.82 3.19 1.16
CA PRO A 79 11.00 2.45 1.57
C PRO A 79 11.61 1.67 0.39
N PRO A 80 12.93 1.47 0.35
CA PRO A 80 13.56 0.61 -0.65
C PRO A 80 13.00 -0.82 -0.59
N GLU A 81 12.93 -1.48 -1.74
CA GLU A 81 12.60 -2.92 -1.80
C GLU A 81 13.66 -3.72 -1.02
N ASP A 82 13.25 -4.86 -0.46
CA ASP A 82 14.11 -5.77 0.30
C ASP A 82 14.81 -5.13 1.52
N SER A 83 14.19 -4.11 2.13
CA SER A 83 14.72 -3.48 3.35
C SER A 83 14.47 -4.31 4.62
N GLY A 84 13.84 -5.50 4.51
CA GLY A 84 13.47 -6.34 5.64
C GLY A 84 12.17 -5.89 6.31
N GLY A 85 11.24 -5.37 5.50
CA GLY A 85 9.94 -4.92 5.98
C GLY A 85 9.97 -3.65 6.83
N PRO A 86 8.82 -3.29 7.44
CA PRO A 86 8.70 -2.08 8.25
C PRO A 86 9.69 -2.02 9.42
N TRP A 87 9.95 -3.15 10.07
CA TRP A 87 10.86 -3.23 11.22
C TRP A 87 12.32 -3.14 10.79
N GLY A 88 12.75 -3.93 9.79
CA GLY A 88 14.13 -3.91 9.31
C GLY A 88 14.52 -2.57 8.68
N TYR A 89 13.57 -1.86 8.08
CA TYR A 89 13.80 -0.49 7.61
C TYR A 89 13.95 0.50 8.77
N ALA A 90 13.11 0.41 9.81
CA ALA A 90 13.20 1.28 10.98
C ALA A 90 14.53 1.11 11.72
N GLU A 91 15.00 -0.13 11.91
CA GLU A 91 16.30 -0.43 12.54
C GLU A 91 17.46 0.17 11.73
N LYS A 92 17.42 0.06 10.39
CA LYS A 92 18.44 0.68 9.53
C LYS A 92 18.43 2.21 9.64
N LEU A 93 17.25 2.83 9.70
CA LEU A 93 17.16 4.28 9.90
C LEU A 93 17.76 4.70 11.25
N GLU A 94 17.52 3.94 12.32
CA GLU A 94 18.12 4.21 13.62
C GLU A 94 19.65 4.07 13.56
N ALA A 95 20.15 2.98 12.97
CA ALA A 95 21.57 2.73 12.80
C ALA A 95 22.28 3.84 11.98
N LEU A 96 21.64 4.41 10.96
CA LEU A 96 22.20 5.53 10.19
C LEU A 96 22.40 6.81 11.01
N THR A 97 21.67 6.98 12.12
CA THR A 97 21.79 8.20 12.95
C THR A 97 22.99 8.17 13.90
N ASP A 98 23.57 7.00 14.18
CA ASP A 98 24.70 6.83 15.08
C ASP A 98 25.87 6.09 14.39
N PRO A 99 26.96 6.79 14.02
CA PRO A 99 28.15 6.18 13.45
C PRO A 99 28.84 5.13 14.32
N ALA A 100 28.56 5.08 15.63
CA ALA A 100 29.08 4.07 16.54
C ALA A 100 28.15 2.85 16.70
N HIS A 101 26.98 2.86 16.06
CA HIS A 101 26.03 1.76 16.10
C HIS A 101 26.60 0.51 15.43
N GLU A 102 26.37 -0.67 16.02
CA GLU A 102 26.97 -1.93 15.54
C GLU A 102 26.53 -2.28 14.10
N TYR A 103 25.35 -1.83 13.69
CA TYR A 103 24.78 -2.03 12.35
C TYR A 103 24.94 -0.81 11.41
N HIS A 104 25.75 0.20 11.76
CA HIS A 104 25.88 1.42 10.96
C HIS A 104 26.38 1.16 9.54
N GLU A 105 27.44 0.35 9.39
CA GLU A 105 28.02 0.02 8.09
C GLU A 105 27.04 -0.76 7.20
N GLU A 106 26.31 -1.73 7.77
CA GLU A 106 25.27 -2.48 7.04
C GLU A 106 24.13 -1.56 6.58
N ALA A 107 23.69 -0.63 7.44
CA ALA A 107 22.63 0.31 7.09
C ALA A 107 23.07 1.27 5.96
N LEU A 108 24.34 1.70 5.95
CA LEU A 108 24.91 2.48 4.85
C LEU A 108 24.98 1.68 3.55
N GLU A 109 25.39 0.42 3.59
CA GLU A 109 25.40 -0.45 2.41
C GLU A 109 23.99 -0.69 1.85
N ALA A 110 23.01 -0.86 2.74
CA ALA A 110 21.63 -1.16 2.35
C ALA A 110 20.86 0.05 1.82
N LEU A 111 21.01 1.22 2.47
CA LEU A 111 20.20 2.41 2.16
C LEU A 111 20.98 3.47 1.37
N GLY A 112 22.31 3.51 1.49
CA GLY A 112 23.15 4.58 0.98
C GLY A 112 23.36 5.70 2.01
N ASP A 113 24.47 6.43 1.85
CA ASP A 113 24.82 7.58 2.68
C ASP A 113 23.97 8.83 2.38
N ASP A 114 23.39 8.89 1.18
CA ASP A 114 22.48 9.94 0.72
C ASP A 114 21.00 9.64 0.99
N HIS A 115 20.70 8.58 1.75
CA HIS A 115 19.32 8.18 2.05
C HIS A 115 18.60 9.20 2.93
N ASP A 116 17.55 9.79 2.37
CA ASP A 116 16.64 10.70 3.08
C ASP A 116 15.24 10.08 3.21
N SER A 117 14.89 9.67 4.44
CA SER A 117 13.58 9.10 4.76
C SER A 117 12.42 10.11 4.67
N HIS A 118 12.73 11.41 4.60
CA HIS A 118 11.78 12.50 4.45
C HIS A 118 11.76 13.09 3.03
N ALA A 119 12.50 12.50 2.11
CA ALA A 119 12.52 12.92 0.72
C ALA A 119 11.10 12.93 0.12
N GLN A 120 10.88 13.86 -0.81
CA GLN A 120 9.61 13.99 -1.49
C GLN A 120 9.61 13.26 -2.83
N PRO A 121 8.48 12.68 -3.24
CA PRO A 121 8.39 11.94 -4.49
C PRO A 121 8.53 12.88 -5.69
N ASN A 122 9.16 12.36 -6.75
CA ASN A 122 9.18 13.06 -8.04
C ASN A 122 7.79 12.97 -8.71
N ILE A 123 6.94 13.95 -8.42
CA ILE A 123 5.56 14.03 -8.89
C ILE A 123 5.46 13.99 -10.42
N ALA A 124 6.40 14.64 -11.14
CA ALA A 124 6.40 14.64 -12.60
C ALA A 124 6.59 13.24 -13.19
N VAL A 125 7.51 12.45 -12.62
CA VAL A 125 7.74 11.06 -13.04
C VAL A 125 6.50 10.19 -12.74
N ILE A 126 5.88 10.37 -11.58
CA ILE A 126 4.68 9.60 -11.22
C ILE A 126 3.53 9.96 -12.17
N HIS A 127 3.32 11.24 -12.47
CA HIS A 127 2.32 11.67 -13.46
C HIS A 127 2.57 11.05 -14.84
N ALA A 128 3.82 11.03 -15.31
CA ALA A 128 4.15 10.42 -16.60
C ALA A 128 3.80 8.92 -16.62
N ARG A 129 4.10 8.19 -15.53
CA ARG A 129 3.73 6.77 -15.38
C ARG A 129 2.21 6.57 -15.34
N PHE A 130 1.48 7.41 -14.60
CA PHE A 130 0.02 7.37 -14.55
C PHE A 130 -0.61 7.67 -15.91
N ALA A 131 -0.08 8.63 -16.66
CA ALA A 131 -0.53 8.94 -18.02
C ALA A 131 -0.33 7.73 -18.96
N ALA A 132 0.82 7.05 -18.86
CA ALA A 132 1.08 5.83 -19.63
C ALA A 132 0.11 4.70 -19.27
N LEU A 133 -0.18 4.50 -17.97
CA LEU A 133 -1.18 3.54 -17.51
C LEU A 133 -2.58 3.89 -18.02
N ALA A 134 -2.97 5.16 -17.93
CA ALA A 134 -4.27 5.62 -18.39
C ALA A 134 -4.45 5.42 -19.90
N LYS A 135 -3.40 5.62 -20.71
CA LYS A 135 -3.40 5.28 -22.14
C LYS A 135 -3.54 3.77 -22.37
N LYS A 136 -2.83 2.95 -21.59
CA LYS A 136 -2.87 1.48 -21.69
C LYS A 136 -4.24 0.91 -21.35
N TRP A 137 -4.92 1.51 -20.38
CA TRP A 137 -6.21 1.04 -19.86
C TRP A 137 -7.41 1.80 -20.41
N ALA A 138 -7.20 2.73 -21.35
CA ALA A 138 -8.27 3.44 -22.01
C ALA A 138 -9.28 2.43 -22.62
N PRO A 139 -10.60 2.67 -22.46
CA PRO A 139 -11.62 1.80 -23.03
C PRO A 139 -11.39 1.63 -24.53
N ARG A 140 -11.30 0.39 -25.00
CA ARG A 140 -11.23 0.14 -26.45
C ARG A 140 -12.56 0.54 -27.09
N PRO A 141 -12.57 1.30 -28.19
CA PRO A 141 -13.81 1.63 -28.89
C PRO A 141 -14.49 0.33 -29.33
N ARG A 142 -15.77 0.15 -28.96
CA ARG A 142 -16.57 -0.96 -29.50
C ARG A 142 -16.75 -0.70 -30.99
N LYS A 143 -16.41 -1.68 -31.83
CA LYS A 143 -16.80 -1.66 -33.25
C LYS A 143 -18.32 -1.50 -33.32
N ALA A 144 -18.80 -0.50 -34.03
CA ALA A 144 -20.22 -0.37 -34.35
C ALA A 144 -20.65 -1.63 -35.13
N LYS A 145 -21.83 -2.16 -34.79
CA LYS A 145 -22.51 -3.19 -35.57
C LYS A 145 -23.17 -2.55 -36.79
#